data_AF-A0A2X1XLJ8-F1
#
_entry.id   AF-A0A2X1XLJ8-F1
#
_cell.length_a   1.000
_cell.length_b   1.000
_cell.length_c   1.000
_cell.angle_alpha   90.00
_cell.angle_beta   90.00
_cell.angle_gamma   90.00
#
_symmetry.space_group_name_H-M   'P 1'
#
loop_
_entity.id
_entity.type
_entity.pdbx_description
1 polymer ?
#
loop_
_entity_poly.entity_id
_entity_poly.type
_entity_poly.pdbx_seq_one_letter_code
_entity_poly.pdbx_strand_id
1 'polypeptide(L)'
;MVQETKLEGLGDVKSLCVYGTPADCVRAAVHLLDEKFDFCFSGINSGFNAATNVLYSGTVSAAIEANLFNIPAIAVSSQWVKGHSKFETAARVAVEVFNKLDDLRTSSPKYKRTLP
;
A
#
# COMPACT_ATOMS: atom_id res chain seq x y z
N MET A 1 -15.99 -1.32 12.24
CA MET A 1 -15.35 -1.18 13.58
C MET A 1 -13.85 -1.03 13.35
N VAL A 2 -13.17 -0.15 14.07
CA VAL A 2 -11.70 0.05 13.98
C VAL A 2 -11.11 -0.16 15.37
N GLN A 3 -10.00 -0.87 15.46
CA GLN A 3 -9.31 -1.16 16.73
C GLN A 3 -7.82 -0.93 16.55
N GLU A 4 -7.18 -0.33 17.55
CA GLU A 4 -5.72 -0.31 17.60
C GLU A 4 -5.18 -1.74 17.81
N THR A 5 -4.06 -2.03 17.16
CA THR A 5 -3.39 -3.32 17.28
C THR A 5 -1.88 -3.13 17.29
N LYS A 6 -1.15 -4.14 17.75
CA LYS A 6 0.31 -4.19 17.66
C LYS A 6 0.69 -5.35 16.76
N LEU A 7 1.57 -5.07 15.81
CA LEU A 7 2.11 -6.08 14.92
C LEU A 7 3.53 -6.44 15.37
N GLU A 8 3.80 -7.75 15.46
CA GLU A 8 5.09 -8.26 15.86
C GLU A 8 6.18 -7.81 14.87
N GLY A 9 7.34 -7.39 15.38
CA GLY A 9 8.47 -6.94 14.57
C GLY A 9 8.35 -5.53 13.98
N LEU A 10 7.26 -4.80 14.24
CA LEU A 10 7.05 -3.43 13.74
C LEU A 10 7.27 -2.31 14.78
N GLY A 11 7.74 -2.65 16.00
CA GLY A 11 8.08 -1.66 17.03
C GLY A 11 6.91 -0.74 17.37
N ASP A 12 7.14 0.58 17.28
CA ASP A 12 6.16 1.62 17.62
C ASP A 12 5.32 2.10 16.41
N VAL A 13 5.27 1.33 15.32
CA VAL A 13 4.42 1.66 14.17
C VAL A 13 2.94 1.56 14.55
N LYS A 14 2.25 2.70 14.47
CA LYS A 14 0.80 2.81 14.69
C LYS A 14 0.06 1.89 13.73
N SER A 15 -0.70 0.95 14.29
CA SER A 15 -1.38 -0.09 13.50
C SER A 15 -2.86 -0.17 13.90
N LEU A 16 -3.74 -0.23 12.90
CA LEU A 16 -5.18 -0.34 13.08
C LEU A 16 -5.69 -1.62 12.40
N CYS A 17 -6.55 -2.36 13.09
CA CYS A 17 -7.37 -3.42 12.52
C CYS A 17 -8.74 -2.84 12.15
N VAL A 18 -9.13 -2.99 10.89
CA VAL A 18 -10.40 -2.48 10.37
C VAL A 18 -11.26 -3.67 9.98
N TYR A 19 -12.44 -3.76 10.59
CA TYR A 19 -13.46 -4.73 10.20
C TYR A 19 -14.19 -4.19 8.97
N GLY A 20 -13.60 -4.42 7.80
CA GLY A 20 -14.07 -3.94 6.50
C GLY A 20 -13.24 -4.49 5.35
N THR A 21 -13.44 -3.94 4.16
CA THR A 21 -12.64 -4.26 2.97
C THR A 21 -11.28 -3.56 3.01
N PRO A 22 -10.31 -3.96 2.17
CA PRO A 22 -9.04 -3.24 2.06
C PRO A 22 -9.18 -1.76 1.68
N ALA A 23 -10.22 -1.38 0.92
CA ALA A 23 -10.53 0.02 0.65
C ALA A 23 -11.01 0.75 1.91
N ASP A 24 -11.81 0.09 2.76
CA ASP A 24 -12.23 0.65 4.05
C ASP A 24 -11.03 0.89 4.98
N CYS A 25 -9.98 0.05 4.91
CA CYS A 25 -8.74 0.28 5.65
C CYS A 25 -8.09 1.63 5.26
N VAL A 26 -8.04 1.95 3.97
CA VAL A 26 -7.49 3.22 3.48
C VAL A 26 -8.35 4.40 3.91
N ARG A 27 -9.68 4.30 3.76
CA ARG A 27 -10.60 5.35 4.21
C ARG A 27 -10.47 5.59 5.70
N ALA A 28 -10.42 4.52 6.51
CA ALA A 28 -10.25 4.62 7.95
C ALA A 28 -8.94 5.31 8.30
N ALA A 29 -7.82 4.93 7.67
CA ALA A 29 -6.53 5.58 7.91
C ALA A 29 -6.61 7.09 7.59
N VAL A 30 -7.09 7.47 6.41
CA VAL A 30 -7.16 8.86 5.95
C VAL A 30 -8.06 9.73 6.84
N HIS A 31 -9.19 9.20 7.34
CA HIS A 31 -10.16 9.99 8.11
C HIS A 31 -9.96 9.93 9.63
N LEU A 32 -9.32 8.88 10.16
CA LEU A 32 -9.21 8.67 11.61
C LEU A 32 -7.84 8.97 12.19
N LEU A 33 -6.77 8.93 11.37
CA LEU A 33 -5.42 9.12 11.88
C LEU A 33 -5.02 10.59 12.00
N ASP A 34 -5.83 11.54 11.48
CA ASP A 34 -5.53 12.99 11.43
C ASP A 34 -4.09 13.30 10.99
N GLU A 35 -3.59 12.47 10.07
CA GLU A 35 -2.23 12.48 9.56
C GLU A 35 -2.28 12.62 8.04
N LYS A 36 -1.26 13.28 7.48
CA LYS A 36 -1.08 13.34 6.03
C LYS A 36 -0.24 12.14 5.58
N PHE A 37 -0.76 11.39 4.62
CA PHE A 37 -0.04 10.26 4.02
C PHE A 37 0.61 10.67 2.71
N ASP A 38 1.92 10.42 2.58
CA ASP A 38 2.67 10.71 1.36
C ASP A 38 2.63 9.56 0.35
N PHE A 39 2.41 8.33 0.82
CA PHE A 39 2.42 7.13 -0.01
C PHE A 39 1.61 5.99 0.63
N CYS A 40 1.08 5.09 -0.20
CA CYS A 40 0.37 3.89 0.24
C CYS A 40 1.02 2.63 -0.34
N PHE A 41 1.35 1.66 0.52
CA PHE A 41 1.69 0.30 0.09
C PHE A 41 0.56 -0.64 0.47
N SER A 42 0.08 -1.40 -0.50
CA SER A 42 -0.91 -2.45 -0.28
C SER A 42 -0.30 -3.80 -0.61
N GLY A 43 -0.17 -4.69 0.38
CA GLY A 43 0.47 -5.99 0.20
C GLY A 43 1.22 -6.46 1.45
N ILE A 44 2.08 -7.48 1.35
CA ILE A 44 2.36 -8.27 0.13
C ILE A 44 1.38 -9.44 0.05
N ASN A 45 0.57 -9.47 -1.01
CA ASN A 45 -0.38 -10.57 -1.20
C ASN A 45 0.32 -11.90 -1.48
N SER A 46 -0.17 -12.99 -0.89
CA SER A 46 0.27 -14.35 -1.20
C SER A 46 -0.57 -14.94 -2.33
N GLY A 47 -0.19 -14.64 -3.56
CA GLY A 47 -0.95 -15.00 -4.76
C GLY A 47 -0.83 -13.93 -5.83
N PHE A 48 -0.76 -14.36 -7.09
CA PHE A 48 -0.55 -13.46 -8.21
C PHE A 48 -1.84 -12.67 -8.51
N ASN A 49 -1.73 -11.34 -8.59
CA ASN A 49 -2.82 -10.47 -9.04
C ASN A 49 -2.43 -9.87 -10.39
N ALA A 50 -2.78 -10.55 -11.49
CA ALA A 50 -2.50 -10.08 -12.84
C ALA A 50 -3.68 -10.34 -13.77
N ALA A 51 -3.67 -9.65 -14.92
CA ALA A 51 -4.76 -9.69 -15.89
C ALA A 51 -6.11 -9.38 -15.20
N THR A 52 -7.12 -10.22 -15.41
CA THR A 52 -8.47 -10.01 -14.88
C THR A 52 -8.56 -10.13 -13.36
N ASN A 53 -7.61 -10.81 -12.71
CA ASN A 53 -7.60 -10.92 -11.24
C ASN A 53 -7.40 -9.57 -10.55
N VAL A 54 -6.86 -8.57 -11.26
CA VAL A 54 -6.71 -7.18 -10.78
C VAL A 54 -8.06 -6.58 -10.40
N LEU A 55 -9.13 -6.89 -11.14
CA LEU A 55 -10.46 -6.31 -10.94
C LEU A 55 -11.14 -6.74 -9.63
N TYR A 56 -10.71 -7.87 -9.08
CA TYR A 56 -11.29 -8.46 -7.86
C TYR A 56 -10.27 -8.50 -6.71
N SER A 57 -9.08 -7.93 -6.90
CA SER A 57 -8.01 -7.97 -5.92
C SER A 57 -8.18 -6.90 -4.87
N GLY A 58 -8.43 -7.30 -3.62
CA GLY A 58 -8.45 -6.39 -2.49
C GLY A 58 -7.13 -5.60 -2.32
N THR A 59 -5.99 -6.22 -2.65
CA THR A 59 -4.67 -5.56 -2.65
C THR A 59 -4.67 -4.39 -3.63
N VAL A 60 -5.18 -4.58 -4.85
CA VAL A 60 -5.26 -3.51 -5.84
C VAL A 60 -6.34 -2.49 -5.46
N SER A 61 -7.49 -2.92 -4.96
CA SER A 61 -8.57 -2.01 -4.53
C SER A 61 -8.12 -1.01 -3.47
N ALA A 62 -7.29 -1.43 -2.50
CA ALA A 62 -6.72 -0.49 -1.53
C ALA A 62 -5.79 0.55 -2.19
N ALA A 63 -4.94 0.15 -3.12
CA ALA A 63 -4.07 1.09 -3.84
C ALA A 63 -4.87 2.07 -4.72
N ILE A 64 -5.94 1.59 -5.36
CA ILE A 64 -6.88 2.45 -6.10
C ILE A 64 -7.55 3.45 -5.16
N GLU A 65 -8.06 2.99 -4.02
CA GLU A 65 -8.72 3.86 -3.04
C GLU A 65 -7.77 4.96 -2.54
N ALA A 66 -6.51 4.63 -2.26
CA ALA A 66 -5.50 5.63 -1.89
C ALA A 66 -5.30 6.68 -3.00
N ASN A 67 -5.27 6.25 -4.26
CA ASN A 67 -5.16 7.15 -5.40
C ASN A 67 -6.36 8.10 -5.53
N LEU A 68 -7.57 7.65 -5.18
CA LEU A 68 -8.76 8.52 -5.13
C LEU A 68 -8.62 9.66 -4.10
N PHE A 69 -7.82 9.45 -3.05
CA PHE A 69 -7.44 10.49 -2.08
C PHE A 69 -6.18 11.28 -2.49
N ASN A 70 -5.72 11.16 -3.74
CA ASN A 70 -4.47 11.74 -4.25
C ASN A 70 -3.20 11.25 -3.54
N ILE A 71 -3.25 10.07 -2.93
CA ILE A 71 -2.09 9.42 -2.31
C ILE A 71 -1.50 8.44 -3.33
N PRO A 72 -0.24 8.62 -3.79
CA PRO A 72 0.39 7.66 -4.69
C PRO A 72 0.52 6.30 -4.01
N ALA A 73 0.37 5.22 -4.77
CA ALA A 73 0.26 3.89 -4.19
C ALA A 73 0.93 2.79 -5.03
N ILE A 74 1.40 1.74 -4.35
CA ILE A 74 1.90 0.50 -4.96
C ILE A 74 1.14 -0.69 -4.36
N ALA A 75 0.54 -1.50 -5.23
CA ALA A 75 0.02 -2.83 -4.88
C ALA A 75 1.09 -3.89 -5.15
N VAL A 76 1.43 -4.70 -4.14
CA VAL A 76 2.50 -5.71 -4.22
C VAL A 76 1.92 -7.11 -4.00
N SER A 77 2.26 -8.04 -4.88
CA SER A 77 1.82 -9.43 -4.82
C SER A 77 2.98 -10.35 -5.14
N SER A 78 3.17 -11.40 -4.35
CA SER A 78 4.15 -12.46 -4.60
C SER A 78 3.43 -13.70 -5.13
N GLN A 79 4.00 -14.33 -6.16
CA GLN A 79 3.52 -15.64 -6.59
C GLN A 79 3.70 -16.65 -5.45
N TRP A 80 2.66 -17.45 -5.24
CA TRP A 80 2.70 -18.58 -4.33
C TRP A 80 3.07 -19.84 -5.11
N VAL A 81 4.21 -20.45 -4.76
CA VAL A 81 4.75 -21.62 -5.45
C VAL A 81 5.14 -22.65 -4.41
N LYS A 82 4.56 -23.87 -4.52
CA LYS A 82 4.87 -25.02 -3.64
C LYS A 82 4.77 -24.69 -2.14
N GLY A 83 3.73 -23.98 -1.71
CA GLY A 83 3.54 -23.66 -0.30
C GLY A 83 4.19 -22.37 0.17
N HIS A 84 4.99 -21.70 -0.66
CA HIS A 84 5.78 -20.54 -0.23
C HIS A 84 5.61 -19.33 -1.17
N SER A 85 5.66 -18.15 -0.57
CA SER A 85 5.73 -16.86 -1.26
C SER A 85 7.06 -16.18 -0.90
N LYS A 86 7.73 -15.56 -1.89
CA LYS A 86 9.01 -14.87 -1.69
C LYS A 86 8.77 -13.42 -1.24
N PHE A 87 8.21 -13.24 -0.05
CA PHE A 87 7.85 -11.92 0.47
C PHE A 87 9.03 -10.97 0.58
N GLU A 88 10.20 -11.46 1.00
CA GLU A 88 11.40 -10.62 1.11
C GLU A 88 11.83 -10.06 -0.26
N THR A 89 11.81 -10.89 -1.31
CA THR A 89 12.12 -10.43 -2.66
C THR A 89 11.09 -9.41 -3.15
N ALA A 90 9.80 -9.68 -2.92
CA ALA A 90 8.73 -8.76 -3.30
C ALA A 90 8.83 -7.41 -2.55
N ALA A 91 9.21 -7.41 -1.27
CA ALA A 91 9.46 -6.20 -0.49
C ALA A 91 10.63 -5.39 -1.06
N ARG A 92 11.75 -6.05 -1.37
CA ARG A 92 12.92 -5.41 -1.99
C ARG A 92 12.57 -4.73 -3.33
N VAL A 93 11.81 -5.42 -4.17
CA VAL A 93 11.35 -4.87 -5.45
C VAL A 93 10.40 -3.69 -5.23
N ALA A 94 9.49 -3.77 -4.26
CA ALA A 94 8.59 -2.66 -3.94
C ALA A 94 9.35 -1.40 -3.50
N VAL A 95 10.41 -1.56 -2.70
CA VAL A 95 11.31 -0.45 -2.31
C VAL A 95 12.05 0.12 -3.52
N GLU A 96 12.57 -0.73 -4.41
CA GLU A 96 13.26 -0.27 -5.62
C GLU A 96 12.32 0.54 -6.54
N VAL A 97 11.08 0.06 -6.73
CA VAL A 97 10.05 0.77 -7.50
C VAL A 97 9.69 2.09 -6.83
N PHE A 98 9.49 2.09 -5.51
CA PHE A 98 9.21 3.30 -4.75
C PHE A 98 10.30 4.36 -4.93
N ASN A 99 11.58 3.99 -4.75
CA ASN A 99 12.69 4.93 -4.91
C ASN A 99 12.70 5.56 -6.31
N LYS A 100 12.51 4.75 -7.36
CA LYS A 100 12.42 5.27 -8.74
C LYS A 100 11.23 6.21 -8.94
N LEU A 101 10.08 5.90 -8.35
CA LEU A 101 8.89 6.76 -8.44
C LEU A 101 9.07 8.07 -7.66
N ASP A 102 9.69 8.01 -6.48
CA ASP A 102 9.95 9.19 -5.66
C ASP A 102 10.99 10.11 -6.30
N ASP A 103 12.04 9.56 -6.91
CA ASP A 103 13.01 10.31 -7.71
C ASP A 103 12.32 11.04 -8.87
N LEU A 104 11.41 10.37 -9.60
CA LEU A 104 10.66 10.99 -10.70
C LEU A 104 9.71 12.09 -10.22
N ARG A 105 9.07 11.87 -9.07
CA ARG A 105 8.15 12.82 -8.43
C ARG A 105 8.87 14.09 -8.01
N THR A 106 10.01 13.95 -7.34
CA THR A 106 10.82 15.08 -6.83
C THR A 106 11.55 15.82 -7.95
N SER A 107 11.93 15.12 -9.03
CA SER A 107 12.63 15.71 -10.18
C SER A 107 11.71 16.49 -11.13
N SER A 108 10.42 16.14 -11.20
CA SER A 108 9.48 16.74 -12.14
C SER A 108 8.95 18.11 -11.66
N PRO A 109 9.10 19.21 -12.43
CA PRO A 109 8.58 20.54 -12.05
C PRO A 109 7.07 20.58 -11.80
N LYS A 110 6.32 19.69 -12.46
CA LYS A 110 4.86 19.54 -12.33
C LYS A 110 4.44 18.96 -10.97
N TYR A 111 5.28 18.16 -10.32
CA TYR A 111 5.02 17.52 -9.02
C TYR A 111 5.71 18.24 -7.84
N LYS A 112 6.70 19.10 -8.09
CA LYS A 112 7.27 20.01 -7.07
C LYS A 112 6.24 20.95 -6.44
N ARG A 113 5.06 21.12 -7.05
CA ARG A 113 4.02 22.09 -6.63
C ARG A 113 2.91 21.48 -5.76
N THR A 114 2.91 20.17 -5.55
CA THR A 114 1.91 19.43 -4.76
C THR A 114 2.48 18.80 -3.48
N LEU A 115 3.79 18.84 -3.29
CA LEU A 115 4.41 18.70 -1.97
C LEU A 115 4.24 20.04 -1.22
N PRO A 116 3.76 20.04 0.03
CA PRO A 116 3.70 21.23 0.86
C PRO A 116 5.10 21.75 1.19
#